data_AF-A0A3M1BRI3-F1
#
_entry.id   AF-A0A3M1BRI3-F1
#
_cell.length_a   1.000
_cell.length_b   1.000
_cell.length_c   1.000
_cell.angle_alpha   90.00
_cell.angle_beta   90.00
_cell.angle_gamma   90.00
#
_symmetry.space_group_name_H-M   'P 1'
#
loop_
_entity.id
_entity.type
_entity.pdbx_description
1 polymer ?
#
loop_
_entity_poly.entity_id
_entity_poly.type
_entity_poly.pdbx_seq_one_letter_code
_entity_poly.pdbx_strand_id
1 'polypeptide(L)' 'MAVRVEERERGSRVFLRLRVAREDMGRVIGRGGRVANAMRQLVQAAASRQGKSATLDIEDPR' A
#
# COMPACT_ATOMS: atom_id res chain seq x y z
N MET A 1 -4.12 -9.26 13.94
CA MET A 1 -4.72 -8.50 12.80
C MET A 1 -5.21 -7.12 13.23
N ALA A 2 -4.28 -6.18 13.36
CA ALA A 2 -4.61 -4.75 13.25
C ALA A 2 -4.04 -4.27 11.92
N VAL A 3 -4.89 -3.71 11.06
CA VAL A 3 -4.50 -3.13 9.79
C VAL A 3 -4.88 -1.66 9.84
N ARG A 4 -3.93 -0.76 9.59
CA ARG A 4 -4.19 0.67 9.51
C ARG A 4 -3.68 1.21 8.18
N VAL A 5 -4.45 2.10 7.59
CA VAL A 5 -4.07 2.83 6.38
C VAL A 5 -4.02 4.30 6.73
N GLU A 6 -2.89 4.93 6.41
CA GLU A 6 -2.73 6.38 6.42
C GLU A 6 -2.61 6.87 4.99
N GLU A 7 -3.36 7.91 4.64
CA GLU A 7 -3.29 8.58 3.35
C GLU A 7 -2.70 9.98 3.52
N ARG A 8 -1.84 10.38 2.58
CA ARG A 8 -1.38 11.75 2.43
C ARG A 8 -1.43 12.14 0.97
N GLU A 9 -2.08 13.25 0.66
CA GLU A 9 -2.13 13.80 -0.69
C GLU A 9 -1.20 15.02 -0.82
N ARG A 10 -0.49 15.12 -1.95
CA ARG A 10 0.29 16.29 -2.35
C ARG A 10 0.11 16.54 -3.84
N GLY A 11 -0.71 17.53 -4.19
CA GLY A 11 -1.09 17.78 -5.57
C GLY A 11 -1.77 16.55 -6.17
N SER A 12 -1.29 16.08 -7.33
CA SER A 12 -1.82 14.87 -7.98
C SER A 12 -1.21 13.56 -7.45
N ARG A 13 -0.37 13.59 -6.41
CA ARG A 13 0.24 12.39 -5.81
C ARG A 13 -0.43 12.00 -4.50
N VAL A 14 -0.81 10.74 -4.40
CA VAL A 14 -1.36 10.11 -3.20
C VAL A 14 -0.33 9.14 -2.63
N PHE A 15 -0.04 9.26 -1.34
CA PHE A 15 0.86 8.38 -0.62
C PHE A 15 0.03 7.57 0.38
N LEU A 16 -0.03 6.26 0.16
CA LEU A 16 -0.69 5.32 1.06
C LEU A 16 0.36 4.59 1.88
N ARG A 17 0.17 4.58 3.19
CA ARG A 17 0.96 3.79 4.13
C ARG A 17 0.06 2.75 4.78
N LEU A 18 0.36 1.49 4.53
CA LEU A 18 -0.31 0.34 5.12
C LEU A 18 0.56 -0.20 6.26
N ARG A 19 0.06 -0.11 7.49
CA ARG A 19 0.66 -0.77 8.65
C ARG A 19 -0.11 -2.04 8.95
N VAL A 20 0.62 -3.15 9.05
CA VAL A 20 0.07 -4.47 9.37
C VAL A 20 0.80 -5.05 10.54
N ALA A 21 0.11 -5.83 11.37
CA ALA A 21 0.73 -6.55 12.47
C ALA A 21 1.91 -7.42 11.98
N ARG A 22 2.94 -7.59 12.82
CA ARG A 22 4.19 -8.26 12.43
C ARG A 22 3.93 -9.71 11.99
N GLU A 23 3.01 -10.40 12.66
CA GLU A 23 2.56 -11.76 12.33
C GLU A 23 1.87 -11.87 10.96
N ASP A 24 1.29 -10.77 10.46
CA ASP A 24 0.59 -10.72 9.19
C ASP A 24 1.53 -10.39 8.01
N MET A 25 2.75 -9.91 8.28
CA MET A 25 3.66 -9.36 7.26
C MET A 25 3.97 -10.37 6.16
N GLY A 26 4.27 -11.63 6.51
CA GLY A 26 4.59 -12.66 5.52
C GLY A 26 3.46 -12.92 4.52
N ARG A 27 2.20 -12.88 5.00
CA ARG A 27 1.00 -13.05 4.18
C ARG A 27 0.74 -11.84 3.28
N VAL A 28 0.96 -10.64 3.80
CA VAL A 28 0.73 -9.36 3.11
C VAL A 28 1.78 -9.11 2.03
N ILE A 29 3.05 -9.41 2.31
CA ILE A 29 4.12 -9.32 1.32
C ILE A 29 3.98 -10.41 0.26
N GLY A 30 3.67 -11.64 0.71
CA GLY A 30 3.59 -12.82 -0.15
C GLY A 30 4.96 -13.25 -0.69
N ARG A 31 5.00 -14.43 -1.32
CA ARG A 31 6.25 -15.01 -1.82
C ARG A 31 6.92 -14.10 -2.85
N GLY A 32 8.16 -13.70 -2.59
CA GLY A 32 8.91 -12.77 -3.45
C GLY A 32 8.25 -11.40 -3.61
N GLY A 33 7.39 -10.97 -2.68
CA GLY A 33 6.69 -9.69 -2.77
C GLY A 33 5.52 -9.66 -3.75
N ARG A 34 5.08 -10.82 -4.28
CA ARG A 34 4.03 -10.89 -5.31
C ARG A 34 2.73 -10.21 -4.88
N VAL A 35 2.29 -10.41 -3.64
CA VAL A 35 1.03 -9.83 -3.13
C VAL A 35 1.19 -8.32 -2.95
N ALA A 36 2.29 -7.88 -2.33
CA ALA A 36 2.62 -6.46 -2.20
C ALA A 36 2.66 -5.73 -3.56
N ASN A 37 3.27 -6.35 -4.57
CA ASN A 37 3.39 -5.77 -5.90
C ASN A 37 2.03 -5.70 -6.61
N ALA A 38 1.19 -6.72 -6.48
CA ALA A 38 -0.18 -6.67 -7.02
C ALA A 38 -1.00 -5.54 -6.37
N MET A 39 -0.90 -5.38 -5.05
CA MET A 39 -1.58 -4.28 -4.34
C MET A 39 -1.10 -2.90 -4.83
N ARG A 40 0.21 -2.71 -5.00
CA ARG A 40 0.78 -1.47 -5.56
C ARG A 40 0.24 -1.15 -6.95
N GLN A 41 0.16 -2.16 -7.83
CA GLN A 41 -0.38 -1.99 -9.18
C GLN A 41 -1.86 -1.59 -9.16
N LEU A 42 -2.66 -2.22 -8.29
CA LEU A 42 -4.09 -1.88 -8.15
C LEU A 42 -4.28 -0.44 -7.66
N VAL A 43 -3.51 -0.02 -6.65
CA VAL A 43 -3.53 1.35 -6.13
C VAL A 43 -3.15 2.35 -7.22
N GLN A 44 -2.07 2.09 -7.95
CA GLN A 44 -1.62 2.94 -9.05
C GLN A 44 -2.70 3.05 -10.14
N ALA A 45 -3.30 1.92 -10.54
CA ALA A 45 -4.35 1.91 -11.55
C ALA A 45 -5.59 2.70 -11.10
N ALA A 46 -6.01 2.57 -9.84
CA ALA A 46 -7.13 3.31 -9.27
C ALA A 46 -6.87 4.83 -9.24
N ALA A 47 -5.64 5.25 -8.92
CA ALA A 47 -5.25 6.65 -8.94
C ALA A 47 -5.18 7.22 -10.37
N SER A 48 -4.65 6.45 -11.32
CA SER A 48 -4.56 6.87 -12.73
C SER A 48 -5.94 7.14 -13.33
N ARG A 49 -6.98 6.39 -12.94
CA ARG A 49 -8.37 6.65 -13.35
C ARG A 49 -8.92 8.00 -12.86
N GLN A 50 -8.28 8.61 -11.87
CA GLN A 50 -8.63 9.91 -11.30
C GLN A 50 -7.67 11.03 -11.75
N GLY A 51 -6.78 10.76 -12.72
CA GLY A 51 -5.73 11.71 -13.10
C GLY A 51 -4.66 11.93 -12.02
N LYS A 52 -4.61 11.04 -11.03
CA LYS A 52 -3.62 11.05 -9.94
C LYS A 52 -2.57 9.96 -10.15
N SER A 53 -1.50 10.02 -9.36
CA SER A 53 -0.54 8.93 -9.19
C SER A 53 -0.50 8.51 -7.73
N ALA A 54 -0.34 7.21 -7.44
CA ALA A 54 -0.36 6.73 -6.07
C ALA A 54 0.73 5.70 -5.77
N THR A 55 1.34 5.82 -4.60
CA THR A 55 2.33 4.87 -4.08
C THR A 55 1.80 4.21 -2.81
N LEU A 56 2.08 2.90 -2.66
CA LEU A 56 1.76 2.13 -1.46
C LEU A 56 3.04 1.62 -0.79
N ASP A 57 3.25 2.06 0.45
CA ASP A 57 4.27 1.55 1.36
C ASP A 57 3.63 0.63 2.40
N ILE A 58 4.28 -0.51 2.64
CA ILE A 58 3.84 -1.51 3.61
C ILE A 58 4.89 -1.56 4.72
N GLU A 59 4.49 -1.20 5.93
CA GLU A 59 5.38 -1.03 7.08
C GLU A 59 4.95 -1.96 8.23
N ASP A 60 5.92 -2.39 9.04
CA ASP A 60 5.64 -3.07 10.30
C ASP A 60 5.15 -2.08 11.38
N PRO A 61 4.39 -2.53 12.38
CA PRO A 61 4.03 -1.71 13.51
C PRO A 61 5.24 -1.69 14.44
N ARG A 62 5.99 -0.59 14.43
CA ARG A 62 7.01 -0.34 15.44
C ARG A 62 6.41 -0.31 16.84
#